data_AF-A0A2K3K0G2-F1
#
_entry.id   AF-A0A2K3K0G2-F1
#
_cell.length_a   1.000
_cell.length_b   1.000
_cell.length_c   1.000
_cell.angle_alpha   90.00
_cell.angle_beta   90.00
_cell.angle_gamma   90.00
#
_symmetry.space_group_name_H-M   'P 1'
#
loop_
_entity.id
_entity.type
_entity.pdbx_description
1 polymer ?
#
loop_
_entity_poly.entity_id
_entity_poly.type
_entity_poly.pdbx_seq_one_letter_code
_entity_poly.pdbx_strand_id
1 'polypeptide(L)'
;MDEPTSGLDARAAAIVMRTVRNTVDTGRTVVCTIHQPSIDIFDAFDELLLLKSGGEQIFAGPIGDYCSDLIQYFEAIEGVSKIKEGYNPATWMLEVTSAAKEENLKVNFTDVYKNSEIHRLDS
;
A
#
# COMPACT_ATOMS: atom_id res chain seq x y z
N MET A 1 -5.73 -6.76 -13.12
CA MET A 1 -6.47 -7.90 -12.55
C MET A 1 -7.29 -7.38 -11.40
N ASP A 2 -8.57 -7.75 -11.33
CA ASP A 2 -9.44 -7.32 -10.24
C ASP A 2 -9.50 -8.44 -9.19
N GLU A 3 -9.04 -8.15 -7.97
CA GLU A 3 -9.01 -9.04 -6.80
C GLU A 3 -8.58 -10.51 -7.07
N PRO A 4 -7.35 -10.78 -7.53
CA PRO A 4 -6.91 -12.12 -7.93
C PRO A 4 -6.88 -13.16 -6.79
N THR A 5 -7.01 -12.72 -5.55
CA THR A 5 -6.98 -13.56 -4.34
C THR A 5 -8.35 -13.72 -3.68
N SER A 6 -9.40 -13.11 -4.24
CA SER A 6 -10.75 -13.13 -3.66
C SER A 6 -11.32 -14.56 -3.64
N GLY A 7 -11.81 -15.00 -2.47
CA GLY A 7 -12.37 -16.34 -2.28
C GLY A 7 -11.36 -17.49 -2.23
N LEU A 8 -10.05 -17.21 -2.25
CA LEU A 8 -9.00 -18.22 -2.11
C LEU A 8 -8.54 -18.35 -0.65
N ASP A 9 -8.14 -19.56 -0.27
CA ASP A 9 -7.38 -19.74 0.96
C ASP A 9 -5.96 -19.15 0.83
N ALA A 10 -5.29 -18.92 1.96
CA ALA A 10 -3.98 -18.27 1.99
C ALA A 10 -2.91 -18.95 1.10
N ARG A 11 -2.93 -20.29 0.99
CA ARG A 11 -1.97 -21.02 0.15
C ARG A 11 -2.28 -20.83 -1.32
N ALA A 12 -3.56 -20.93 -1.70
CA ALA A 12 -4.00 -20.71 -3.07
C ALA A 12 -3.72 -19.26 -3.53
N ALA A 13 -4.00 -18.28 -2.67
CA ALA A 13 -3.68 -16.87 -2.92
C ALA A 13 -2.16 -16.65 -3.12
N ALA A 14 -1.32 -17.25 -2.28
CA ALA A 14 0.14 -17.17 -2.43
C ALA A 14 0.64 -17.79 -3.74
N ILE A 15 0.04 -18.89 -4.20
CA ILE A 15 0.38 -19.51 -5.49
C ILE A 15 0.02 -18.58 -6.66
N VAL A 16 -1.15 -17.95 -6.60
CA VAL A 16 -1.58 -16.97 -7.62
C VAL A 16 -0.60 -15.80 -7.67
N MET A 17 -0.28 -15.21 -6.51
CA MET A 17 0.64 -14.07 -6.44
C MET A 17 2.06 -14.41 -6.89
N ARG A 18 2.55 -15.62 -6.59
CA ARG A 18 3.83 -16.11 -7.14
C ARG A 18 3.79 -16.20 -8.67
N THR A 19 2.67 -16.63 -9.25
CA THR A 19 2.51 -16.73 -10.70
C THR A 19 2.43 -15.35 -11.35
N VAL A 20 1.77 -14.40 -10.70
CA VAL A 20 1.77 -12.98 -11.09
C VAL A 20 3.20 -12.43 -11.07
N ARG A 21 3.95 -12.66 -9.99
CA ARG A 21 5.37 -12.26 -9.87
C ARG A 21 6.23 -12.82 -11.00
N ASN A 22 6.13 -14.12 -11.29
CA ASN A 22 6.84 -14.73 -12.42
C ASN A 22 6.49 -14.08 -13.78
N THR A 23 5.26 -13.56 -13.94
CA THR A 23 4.87 -12.85 -15.16
C THR A 23 5.55 -11.49 -15.23
N VAL A 24 5.62 -10.77 -14.11
CA VAL A 24 6.34 -9.49 -14.00
C VAL A 24 7.81 -9.65 -14.36
N ASP A 25 8.44 -10.72 -13.86
CA ASP A 25 9.86 -11.03 -14.11
C ASP A 25 10.19 -11.27 -15.60
N THR A 26 9.17 -11.48 -16.45
CA THR A 26 9.35 -11.55 -17.92
C THR A 26 9.37 -10.18 -18.61
N GLY A 27 9.39 -9.08 -17.86
CA GLY A 27 9.37 -7.71 -18.37
C GLY A 27 7.96 -7.19 -18.68
N ARG A 28 6.92 -7.75 -18.04
CA ARG A 28 5.53 -7.34 -18.22
C ARG A 28 5.02 -6.58 -17.00
N THR A 29 4.36 -5.45 -17.19
CA THR A 29 3.70 -4.74 -16.09
C THR A 29 2.36 -5.40 -15.76
N VAL A 30 2.12 -5.67 -14.47
CA VAL A 30 0.83 -6.15 -13.97
C VAL A 30 0.29 -5.14 -12.96
N VAL A 31 -0.93 -4.66 -13.20
CA VAL A 31 -1.68 -3.82 -12.24
C VAL A 31 -2.81 -4.66 -11.67
N CYS A 32 -2.93 -4.70 -10.34
CA CYS A 32 -4.06 -5.34 -9.69
C CYS A 32 -4.54 -4.60 -8.45
N THR A 33 -5.82 -4.74 -8.18
CA THR A 33 -6.48 -4.33 -6.93
C THR A 33 -6.50 -5.52 -6.00
N ILE A 34 -6.12 -5.34 -4.73
CA ILE A 34 -6.28 -6.37 -3.71
C ILE A 34 -6.99 -5.78 -2.50
N HIS A 35 -8.07 -6.45 -2.09
CA HIS A 35 -8.76 -6.12 -0.87
C HIS A 35 -8.05 -6.79 0.33
N GLN A 36 -7.34 -5.99 1.13
CA GLN A 36 -6.68 -6.40 2.38
C GLN A 36 -5.74 -7.62 2.24
N PRO A 37 -4.58 -7.46 1.59
CA PRO A 37 -3.62 -8.55 1.41
C PRO A 37 -3.03 -9.03 2.74
N SER A 38 -2.65 -10.31 2.79
CA SER A 38 -1.74 -10.81 3.83
C SER A 38 -0.36 -10.17 3.68
N ILE A 39 0.48 -10.24 4.73
CA ILE A 39 1.86 -9.72 4.72
C ILE A 39 2.62 -10.29 3.51
N ASP A 40 2.61 -11.61 3.33
CA ASP A 40 3.34 -12.28 2.24
C ASP A 40 2.89 -11.82 0.84
N ILE A 41 1.61 -11.46 0.69
CA ILE A 41 1.06 -10.98 -0.59
C ILE A 41 1.44 -9.51 -0.78
N PHE A 42 1.36 -8.72 0.27
CA PHE A 42 1.64 -7.28 0.22
C PHE A 42 3.13 -7.01 -0.03
N ASP A 43 4.01 -7.79 0.58
CA ASP A 43 5.47 -7.74 0.38
C ASP A 43 5.88 -8.19 -1.03
N ALA A 44 4.99 -8.88 -1.75
CA ALA A 44 5.23 -9.30 -3.13
C ALA A 44 4.89 -8.21 -4.16
N PHE A 45 4.67 -6.95 -3.78
CA PHE A 45 4.47 -5.81 -4.70
C PHE A 45 5.74 -4.96 -4.80
N ASP A 46 6.02 -4.41 -5.98
CA ASP A 46 7.12 -3.46 -6.14
C ASP A 46 6.67 -2.04 -5.76
N GLU A 47 5.50 -1.65 -6.27
CA GLU A 47 4.91 -0.33 -6.12
C GLU A 47 3.46 -0.43 -5.66
N LEU A 48 3.00 0.60 -4.95
CA LEU A 48 1.64 0.75 -4.47
C LEU A 48 1.06 2.07 -4.97
N LEU A 49 -0.18 2.02 -5.46
CA LEU A 49 -1.04 3.19 -5.62
C LEU A 49 -2.14 3.13 -4.56
N LEU A 50 -2.12 4.06 -3.60
CA LEU A 50 -3.13 4.16 -2.54
C LEU A 50 -4.04 5.36 -2.77
N LEU A 51 -5.35 5.08 -2.82
CA LEU A 51 -6.40 6.07 -2.96
C LEU A 51 -7.25 6.14 -1.69
N LYS A 52 -7.60 7.35 -1.26
CA LYS A 52 -8.62 7.55 -0.22
C LYS A 52 -10.02 7.64 -0.83
N SER A 53 -11.04 7.66 0.04
CA SER A 53 -12.43 7.88 -0.37
C SER A 53 -12.55 9.16 -1.22
N GLY A 54 -13.22 9.05 -2.37
CA GLY A 54 -13.26 10.12 -3.38
C GLY A 54 -12.26 9.95 -4.51
N GLY A 55 -11.40 8.92 -4.47
CA GLY A 55 -10.47 8.58 -5.55
C GLY A 55 -9.22 9.46 -5.57
N GLU A 56 -8.95 10.19 -4.49
CA GLU A 56 -7.76 11.02 -4.37
C GLU A 56 -6.54 10.20 -3.93
N GLN A 57 -5.41 10.44 -4.56
CA GLN A 57 -4.16 9.75 -4.26
C GLN A 57 -3.51 10.29 -2.99
N ILE A 58 -3.08 9.37 -2.13
CA ILE A 58 -2.40 9.68 -0.87
C ILE A 58 -1.02 9.02 -0.77
N PHE A 59 -0.72 8.10 -1.69
CA PHE A 59 0.59 7.51 -1.91
C PHE A 59 0.65 6.91 -3.33
N ALA A 60 1.72 7.16 -4.07
CA ALA A 60 2.15 6.27 -5.15
C ALA A 60 3.66 6.16 -5.14
N GLY A 61 4.17 4.96 -5.34
CA GLY A 61 5.60 4.70 -5.42
C GLY A 61 6.00 3.35 -4.86
N PRO A 62 7.32 3.09 -4.73
CA PRO A 62 7.84 1.84 -4.23
C PRO A 62 7.44 1.62 -2.77
N ILE A 63 7.09 0.39 -2.42
CA ILE A 63 6.79 0.05 -1.02
C ILE A 63 8.05 -0.21 -0.20
N GLY A 64 9.17 -0.53 -0.86
CA GLY A 64 10.44 -0.89 -0.23
C GLY A 64 10.45 -2.31 0.33
N ASP A 65 11.63 -2.81 0.67
CA ASP A 65 11.79 -4.13 1.30
C ASP A 65 11.00 -4.18 2.62
N TYR A 66 10.17 -5.21 2.81
CA TYR A 66 9.32 -5.32 4.00
C TYR A 66 8.42 -4.09 4.24
N CYS A 67 8.01 -3.42 3.17
CA CYS A 67 7.20 -2.20 3.19
C CYS A 67 7.87 -0.99 3.89
N SER A 68 9.20 -0.96 3.95
CA SER A 68 9.95 0.06 4.71
C SER A 68 9.64 1.49 4.28
N ASP A 69 9.49 1.75 2.98
CA ASP A 69 9.38 3.10 2.43
C ASP A 69 7.98 3.64 2.65
N LEU A 70 6.97 2.78 2.47
CA LEU A 70 5.59 3.04 2.82
C LEU A 70 5.44 3.38 4.32
N ILE A 71 6.03 2.56 5.19
CA ILE A 71 5.96 2.75 6.65
C ILE A 71 6.63 4.07 7.03
N GLN A 72 7.85 4.31 6.56
CA GLN A 72 8.59 5.55 6.85
C GLN A 72 7.83 6.79 6.40
N TYR A 73 7.21 6.75 5.21
CA TYR A 73 6.42 7.87 4.70
C TYR A 73 5.25 8.23 5.63
N PHE A 74 4.42 7.26 6.01
CA PHE A 74 3.27 7.54 6.86
C PHE A 74 3.66 7.84 8.31
N GLU A 75 4.71 7.21 8.86
CA GLU A 75 5.23 7.52 10.20
C GLU A 75 5.85 8.92 10.31
N ALA A 76 6.30 9.51 9.20
CA ALA A 76 6.82 10.87 9.17
C ALA A 76 5.71 11.94 9.30
N ILE A 77 4.44 11.57 9.10
CA ILE A 77 3.30 12.49 9.24
C ILE A 77 2.97 12.66 10.72
N GLU A 78 2.96 13.90 11.19
CA GLU A 78 2.70 14.22 12.59
C GLU A 78 1.35 13.64 13.06
N GLY A 79 1.39 12.92 14.18
CA GLY A 79 0.22 12.31 14.81
C GLY A 79 -0.19 10.93 14.25
N VAL A 80 0.41 10.46 13.16
CA VAL A 80 0.26 9.06 12.72
C VAL A 80 0.95 8.14 13.72
N SER A 81 0.24 7.10 14.15
CA SER A 81 0.77 6.10 15.08
C SER A 81 1.71 5.14 14.38
N LYS A 82 2.88 4.89 14.98
CA LYS A 82 3.85 3.91 14.50
C LYS A 82 3.26 2.51 14.38
N ILE A 83 3.75 1.76 13.41
CA ILE A 83 3.36 0.35 13.25
C ILE A 83 3.93 -0.47 14.41
N LYS A 84 3.17 -1.48 14.85
CA LYS A 84 3.63 -2.43 15.86
C LYS A 84 4.45 -3.54 15.19
N GLU A 85 5.43 -4.07 15.90
CA GLU A 85 6.22 -5.20 15.43
C GLU A 85 5.33 -6.40 15.06
N GLY A 86 5.56 -6.98 13.88
CA GLY A 86 4.78 -8.10 13.35
C GLY A 86 3.36 -7.76 12.90
N TYR A 87 2.95 -6.50 12.96
CA TYR A 87 1.63 -6.08 12.48
C TYR A 87 1.62 -5.91 10.96
N ASN A 88 0.51 -6.24 10.30
CA ASN A 88 0.42 -6.22 8.85
C ASN A 88 0.48 -4.78 8.32
N PRO A 89 1.49 -4.40 7.50
CA PRO A 89 1.60 -3.05 6.95
C PRO A 89 0.38 -2.61 6.15
N ALA A 90 -0.24 -3.51 5.38
CA ALA A 90 -1.44 -3.19 4.61
C ALA A 90 -2.62 -2.82 5.51
N THR A 91 -2.81 -3.55 6.62
CA THR A 91 -3.86 -3.27 7.59
C THR A 91 -3.58 -1.95 8.31
N TRP A 92 -2.37 -1.78 8.84
CA TRP A 92 -1.95 -0.57 9.52
C TRP A 92 -2.13 0.69 8.65
N MET A 93 -1.66 0.64 7.41
CA MET A 93 -1.77 1.72 6.44
C MET A 93 -3.24 2.16 6.29
N LEU A 94 -4.16 1.22 6.03
CA LEU A 94 -5.59 1.53 5.88
C LEU A 94 -6.21 2.14 7.15
N GLU A 95 -5.78 1.68 8.32
CA GLU A 95 -6.26 2.21 9.60
C GLU A 95 -5.80 3.67 9.82
N VAL A 96 -4.50 3.94 9.60
CA VAL A 96 -3.92 5.27 9.85
C VAL A 96 -4.33 6.30 8.80
N THR A 97 -4.68 5.88 7.58
CA THR A 97 -5.16 6.76 6.51
C THR A 97 -6.68 6.80 6.39
N SER A 98 -7.42 6.26 7.36
CA SER A 98 -8.89 6.30 7.36
C SER A 98 -9.42 7.74 7.45
N ALA A 99 -10.62 7.99 6.92
CA ALA A 99 -11.25 9.31 6.98
C ALA A 99 -11.42 9.82 8.43
N ALA A 100 -11.71 8.93 9.37
CA ALA A 100 -11.78 9.26 10.78
C ALA A 100 -10.41 9.69 11.34
N LYS A 101 -9.31 9.07 10.91
CA LYS A 101 -7.96 9.50 11.30
C LYS A 101 -7.60 10.84 10.68
N GLU A 102 -7.91 11.04 9.40
CA GLU A 102 -7.70 12.31 8.70
C GLU A 102 -8.38 13.48 9.42
N GLU A 103 -9.66 13.32 9.81
CA GLU A 103 -10.41 14.32 10.58
C GLU A 103 -9.80 14.58 11.98
N ASN A 104 -9.46 13.51 12.71
CA ASN A 104 -8.89 13.64 14.05
C ASN A 104 -7.52 14.33 14.05
N LEU A 105 -6.70 14.06 13.03
CA LEU A 105 -5.38 14.67 12.85
C LEU A 105 -5.46 16.08 12.25
N LYS A 106 -6.62 16.48 11.71
CA LYS A 106 -6.80 17.73 10.96
C LYS A 106 -5.77 17.87 9.82
N VAL A 107 -5.44 16.75 9.20
CA VAL A 107 -4.51 16.65 8.06
C VAL A 107 -5.32 16.40 6.79
N ASN A 108 -4.81 16.79 5.63
CA ASN A 108 -5.32 16.30 4.35
C ASN A 108 -4.21 15.45 3.72
N PHE A 109 -4.39 14.13 3.71
CA PHE A 109 -3.36 13.21 3.20
C PHE A 109 -3.07 13.43 1.71
N THR A 110 -4.06 13.90 0.94
CA THR A 110 -3.87 14.28 -0.47
C THR A 110 -2.88 15.43 -0.61
N ASP A 111 -3.02 16.45 0.25
CA ASP A 111 -2.15 17.63 0.20
C ASP A 111 -0.75 17.29 0.73
N VAL A 112 -0.65 16.47 1.78
CA VAL A 112 0.64 15.96 2.27
C VAL A 112 1.36 15.22 1.15
N TYR A 113 0.65 14.32 0.45
CA TYR A 113 1.23 13.57 -0.66
C TYR A 113 1.70 14.46 -1.80
N LYS A 114 0.86 15.40 -2.26
CA LYS A 114 1.23 16.35 -3.34
C LYS A 114 2.46 17.20 -3.02
N ASN A 115 2.74 17.46 -1.75
CA ASN A 115 3.90 18.24 -1.32
C ASN A 115 5.12 17.37 -0.94
N SER A 116 4.97 16.04 -0.95
CA SER A 116 6.03 15.08 -0.58
C SER A 116 7.12 14.95 -1.64
N GLU A 117 8.29 14.43 -1.24
CA GLU A 117 9.36 14.07 -2.18
C GLU A 117 8.98 12.89 -3.06
N ILE A 118 8.20 11.95 -2.53
CA ILE A 118 7.75 10.75 -3.25
C ILE A 118 6.96 11.18 -4.49
N HIS A 119 6.02 12.13 -4.36
CA HIS A 119 5.26 12.62 -5.51
C HIS A 119 6.13 13.33 -6.56
N ARG A 120 7.22 13.99 -6.14
CA ARG A 120 8.14 14.70 -7.05
C ARG A 120 9.04 13.77 -7.85
N LEU A 121 9.31 12.56 -7.36
CA LEU A 121 10.13 11.56 -8.06
C LEU A 121 9.33 10.83 -9.15
N ASP A 122 8.01 10.85 -9.05
CA ASP A 122 7.07 10.14 -9.92
C ASP A 122 6.45 11.03 -11.03
N SER A 123 6.75 12.34 -11.02
CA SER A 123 6.21 13.37 -11.94
C SER A 123 7.25 13.89 -12.93
#